data_AF-A0A6B3I6R7-F1
#
_entry.id   AF-A0A6B3I6R7-F1
#
_cell.length_a   1.000
_cell.length_b   1.000
_cell.length_c   1.000
_cell.angle_alpha   90.00
_cell.angle_beta   90.00
_cell.angle_gamma   90.00
#
_symmetry.space_group_name_H-M   'P 1'
#
loop_
_entity.id
_entity.type
_entity.pdbx_description
1 polymer ?
#
loop_
_entity_poly.entity_id
_entity_poly.type
_entity_poly.pdbx_seq_one_letter_code
_entity_poly.pdbx_strand_id
1 'polypeptide(L)' 'NFHFDDEMIGFLRQQHIVDEPTLQWLADYRFSGDIWGYPEGEVYFPGSPVLRVEGSFAECVLLETVIL' A
#
# COMPACT_ATOMS: atom_id res chain seq x y z
N ASN A 1 -8.92 1.39 7.08
CA ASN A 1 -9.76 1.38 5.86
C ASN A 1 -9.13 2.33 4.84
N PHE A 2 -7.99 1.92 4.30
CA PHE A 2 -7.20 2.74 3.37
C PHE A 2 -7.77 2.56 1.95
N HIS A 3 -8.10 3.66 1.30
CA HIS A 3 -8.63 3.74 -0.06
C HIS A 3 -8.36 5.13 -0.62
N PHE A 4 -8.28 5.25 -1.94
CA PHE A 4 -8.20 6.54 -2.62
C PHE A 4 -9.62 7.05 -2.84
N ASP A 5 -9.97 8.17 -2.20
CA ASP A 5 -11.27 8.80 -2.39
C ASP A 5 -11.33 9.63 -3.68
N ASP A 6 -12.54 10.03 -4.07
CA ASP A 6 -12.78 10.78 -5.30
C ASP A 6 -12.03 12.13 -5.33
N GLU A 7 -11.83 12.76 -4.16
CA GLU A 7 -11.09 14.02 -4.04
C GLU A 7 -9.60 13.81 -4.36
N MET A 8 -8.99 12.77 -3.80
CA MET A 8 -7.60 12.41 -4.04
C MET A 8 -7.37 11.99 -5.50
N ILE A 9 -8.25 11.16 -6.07
CA ILE A 9 -8.19 10.78 -7.49
C ILE A 9 -8.34 12.03 -8.38
N GLY A 10 -9.26 12.93 -8.03
CA GLY A 10 -9.45 14.21 -8.73
C GLY A 10 -8.19 15.08 -8.70
N PHE A 11 -7.55 15.19 -7.53
CA PHE A 11 -6.30 15.93 -7.37
C PHE A 11 -5.17 15.33 -8.22
N LEU A 12 -4.93 14.02 -8.14
CA LEU A 12 -3.86 13.34 -8.89
C LEU A 12 -4.05 13.52 -10.41
N ARG A 13 -5.30 13.46 -10.90
CA ARG A 13 -5.64 13.70 -12.30
C ARG A 13 -5.36 15.14 -12.72
N GLN A 14 -5.84 16.12 -11.95
CA GLN A 14 -5.66 17.55 -12.27
C GLN A 14 -4.19 17.98 -12.26
N GLN A 15 -3.40 17.40 -11.36
CA GLN A 15 -1.96 17.70 -11.25
C GLN A 15 -1.09 16.84 -12.18
N HIS A 16 -1.67 15.95 -13.00
CA HIS A 16 -0.96 15.07 -13.93
C HIS A 16 0.17 14.25 -13.26
N ILE A 17 -0.08 13.77 -12.04
CA ILE A 17 0.93 13.04 -11.24
C ILE A 17 1.16 11.62 -11.78
N VAL A 18 0.09 10.98 -12.27
CA VAL A 18 0.09 9.63 -12.84
C VAL A 18 -0.84 9.58 -14.06
N ASP A 19 -0.74 8.51 -14.84
CA ASP A 19 -1.56 8.29 -16.02
C ASP A 19 -2.96 7.75 -15.69
N GLU A 20 -3.87 7.81 -16.67
CA GLU A 20 -5.26 7.38 -16.48
C GLU A 20 -5.39 5.88 -16.10
N PRO A 21 -4.60 4.94 -16.67
CA PRO A 21 -4.61 3.55 -16.20
C PRO A 21 -4.25 3.40 -14.72
N THR A 22 -3.26 4.15 -14.24
CA THR A 22 -2.90 4.14 -12.81
C THR A 22 -4.00 4.75 -11.95
N LEU A 23 -4.63 5.85 -12.40
CA LEU A 23 -5.77 6.46 -11.69
C LEU A 23 -6.93 5.47 -11.54
N GLN A 24 -7.26 4.72 -12.60
CA GLN A 24 -8.32 3.72 -12.53
C GLN A 24 -7.96 2.59 -11.55
N TRP A 25 -6.72 2.13 -11.59
CA TRP A 25 -6.25 1.11 -10.64
C TRP A 25 -6.31 1.60 -9.18
N LEU A 26 -5.93 2.85 -8.92
CA LEU A 26 -5.99 3.46 -7.59
C LEU A 26 -7.42 3.61 -7.08
N ALA A 27 -8.37 3.99 -7.95
CA ALA A 27 -9.78 4.16 -7.59
C ALA A 27 -10.43 2.84 -7.14
N ASP A 28 -10.01 1.72 -7.74
CA ASP A 28 -10.50 0.37 -7.40
C ASP A 28 -9.60 -0.34 -6.38
N TYR A 29 -8.56 0.33 -5.86
CA TYR A 29 -7.54 -0.30 -5.02
C TYR A 29 -8.14 -0.90 -3.75
N ARG A 30 -7.89 -2.20 -3.58
CA ARG A 30 -7.99 -2.90 -2.30
C ARG A 30 -6.84 -3.87 -2.19
N PHE A 31 -6.10 -3.80 -1.09
CA PHE A 31 -5.04 -4.76 -0.83
C PHE A 31 -5.62 -6.17 -0.74
N SER A 32 -5.07 -7.07 -1.56
CA SER A 32 -5.52 -8.47 -1.69
C SER A 32 -4.43 -9.49 -1.34
N GLY A 33 -3.24 -9.01 -0.98
CA GLY A 33 -2.10 -9.84 -0.60
C GLY A 33 -2.15 -10.31 0.86
N ASP A 34 -1.02 -10.86 1.28
CA ASP A 34 -0.81 -11.42 2.61
C ASP A 34 0.19 -10.57 3.41
N ILE A 35 -0.05 -10.50 4.72
CA ILE A 35 0.82 -9.79 5.67
C ILE A 35 1.13 -10.73 6.83
N TRP A 36 2.42 -10.88 7.13
CA TRP A 36 2.92 -11.60 8.30
C TRP A 36 3.78 -10.69 9.14
N GLY A 37 3.76 -10.86 10.45
CA GLY A 37 4.62 -10.13 11.35
C GLY A 37 4.73 -10.84 12.69
N TYR A 38 5.59 -10.31 13.55
CA TYR A 38 5.62 -10.74 14.93
C TYR A 38 4.28 -10.43 15.62
N PRO A 39 3.81 -11.32 16.51
CA PRO A 39 2.70 -10.99 17.38
C PRO A 39 3.01 -9.76 18.24
N GLU A 40 1.99 -8.98 18.56
CA GLU A 40 2.14 -7.81 19.42
C GLU A 40 2.67 -8.21 20.80
N GLY A 41 3.73 -7.53 21.26
CA GLY A 41 4.36 -7.79 22.56
C GLY A 41 5.47 -8.86 22.56
N GLU A 42 5.70 -9.55 21.44
CA GLU A 42 6.82 -10.49 21.30
C GLU A 42 8.17 -9.78 21.10
N VAL A 43 9.25 -10.46 21.51
CA VAL A 43 10.61 -9.97 21.29
C VAL A 43 11.09 -10.30 19.88
N TYR A 44 11.73 -9.33 19.20
CA TYR A 44 12.33 -9.54 17.89
C TYR A 44 13.87 -9.53 17.98
N PHE A 45 14.51 -10.25 17.07
CA PHE A 45 15.97 -10.29 16.97
C PHE A 45 16.49 -9.25 15.96
N PRO A 46 17.65 -8.61 16.21
CA PRO A 46 18.29 -7.73 15.23
C PRO A 46 18.48 -8.44 13.88
N GLY A 47 18.10 -7.77 12.78
CA GLY A 47 18.20 -8.30 11.42
C GLY A 47 17.08 -9.28 11.03
N SER A 48 16.12 -9.59 11.92
CA SER A 48 14.93 -10.35 11.54
C SER A 48 13.85 -9.43 10.94
N PRO A 49 13.09 -9.89 9.93
CA PRO A 49 12.03 -9.09 9.33
C PRO A 49 10.86 -8.94 10.31
N VAL A 50 10.59 -7.71 10.75
CA VAL A 50 9.50 -7.42 11.70
C VAL A 50 8.13 -7.63 11.06
N LEU A 51 8.01 -7.26 9.79
CA LEU A 51 6.82 -7.41 8.96
C LEU A 51 7.24 -7.87 7.55
N ARG A 52 6.46 -8.77 6.96
CA ARG A 52 6.57 -9.20 5.57
C ARG A 52 5.23 -8.97 4.90
N VAL A 53 5.25 -8.30 3.75
CA VAL A 53 4.09 -8.10 2.87
C VAL A 53 4.37 -8.85 1.57
N GLU A 54 3.39 -9.61 1.08
CA GLU A 54 3.48 -10.31 -0.20
C GLU A 54 2.22 -10.05 -1.02
N GLY A 55 2.41 -9.72 -2.29
CA GLY A 55 1.33 -9.32 -3.20
C GLY A 55 1.91 -8.89 -4.55
N SER A 56 1.11 -8.21 -5.37
CA SER A 56 1.64 -7.62 -6.61
C SER A 56 2.65 -6.50 -6.30
N PHE A 57 3.49 -6.18 -7.29
CA PHE A 57 4.46 -5.09 -7.16
C PHE A 57 3.79 -3.77 -6.78
N ALA A 58 2.70 -3.40 -7.47
CA ALA A 58 1.97 -2.17 -7.23
C ALA A 58 1.36 -2.11 -5.82
N GLU A 59 0.77 -3.21 -5.34
CA GLU A 59 0.22 -3.29 -3.98
C GLU A 59 1.30 -3.16 -2.91
N CYS A 60 2.43 -3.86 -3.06
CA CYS A 60 3.50 -3.85 -2.08
C CYS A 60 4.17 -2.47 -1.98
N VAL A 61 4.48 -1.83 -3.12
CA VAL A 61 5.09 -0.50 -3.15
C VAL A 61 4.17 0.55 -2.53
N LEU A 62 2.87 0.45 -2.78
CA LEU A 62 1.92 1.39 -2.22
C LEU A 62 1.80 1.24 -0.69
N LEU A 63 1.77 -0.01 -0.20
CA LEU A 63 1.66 -0.29 1.23
C LEU A 63 2.95 0.04 1.99
N GLU A 64 4.11 -0.02 1.34
CA GLU A 64 5.41 0.40 1.91
C GLU A 64 5.32 1.82 2.51
N THR A 65 4.68 2.75 1.80
CA THR A 65 4.55 4.16 2.24
C THR A 65 3.66 4.32 3.49
N VAL A 66 2.76 3.36 3.73
CA VAL A 66 1.84 3.40 4.87
C VAL A 66 2.44 2.72 6.10
N ILE A 67 3.28 1.70 5.88
CA ILE A 67 3.84 0.86 6.95
C ILE A 67 5.08 1.48 7.59
N LEU A 68 5.95 2.10 6.80
CA LEU A 68 7.25 2.64 7.22
C LEU A 68 7.14 4.04 7.82
#